data_AF-A0A926IKU2-F1
#
_entry.id   AF-A0A926IKU2-F1
#
_cell.length_a   1.000
_cell.length_b   1.000
_cell.length_c   1.000
_cell.angle_alpha   90.00
_cell.angle_beta   90.00
_cell.angle_gamma   90.00
#
_symmetry.space_group_name_H-M   'P 1'
#
loop_
_entity.id
_entity.type
_entity.pdbx_description
1 polymer ?
#
loop_
_entity_poly.entity_id
_entity_poly.type
_entity_poly.pdbx_seq_one_letter_code
_entity_poly.pdbx_strand_id
1 'polypeptide(L)'
;MNELQFPGLYIDDTVDPHAILPYLCRSGYYCLILTDSLAEVCTKYGRLHYDYCDGTLIGYHPDTVCTEIPASCLWTVAFHPDLFKRRILEKKIEEYTFFSYAPKEALHISLKEKHILTSCIDDIRRELHHGADSYTQIILIRHITRLLDYTTRFYERQFIVRELNNELLIRQYEKIVKQYIGDGKLAQEALTSAYCAGKLHLSEAYFKDLLEQQLGHTHNCHIQLQRIEIAKERLHFSDESLSQIVHELGFPSVQYFCFLFKKITGVNPNDYRCFN
;
A
#
# COMPACT_ATOMS: atom_id res chain seq x y z
N MET A 1 -27.32 16.17 -13.94
CA MET A 1 -25.85 16.39 -14.01
C MET A 1 -25.54 17.48 -13.00
N ASN A 2 -25.11 17.11 -11.79
CA ASN A 2 -24.56 18.10 -10.87
C ASN A 2 -23.27 18.63 -11.49
N GLU A 3 -23.23 19.94 -11.74
CA GLU A 3 -22.05 20.63 -12.23
C GLU A 3 -20.87 20.37 -11.28
N LEU A 4 -19.67 20.18 -11.82
CA LEU A 4 -18.43 20.17 -11.02
C LEU A 4 -18.36 21.48 -10.24
N GLN A 5 -18.59 21.43 -8.92
CA GLN A 5 -18.66 22.61 -8.05
C GLN A 5 -17.33 23.40 -8.02
N PHE A 6 -16.21 22.74 -8.35
CA PHE A 6 -14.90 23.36 -8.60
C PHE A 6 -14.13 22.53 -9.64
N PRO A 7 -13.37 23.14 -10.57
CA PRO A 7 -12.62 22.39 -11.58
C PRO A 7 -11.68 21.36 -10.94
N GLY A 8 -11.87 20.08 -11.27
CA GLY A 8 -11.04 19.00 -10.74
C GLY A 8 -11.45 18.47 -9.37
N LEU A 9 -12.62 18.83 -8.83
CA LEU A 9 -13.16 18.30 -7.57
C LEU A 9 -14.65 17.96 -7.72
N TYR A 10 -15.03 16.78 -7.25
CA TYR A 10 -16.38 16.26 -7.20
C TYR A 10 -16.68 15.76 -5.80
N ILE A 11 -17.83 16.13 -5.23
CA ILE A 11 -18.31 15.64 -3.94
C ILE A 11 -19.79 15.34 -4.08
N ASP A 12 -20.21 14.22 -3.50
CA ASP A 12 -21.59 13.81 -3.51
C ASP A 12 -21.98 13.02 -2.26
N ASP A 13 -23.24 13.17 -1.89
CA ASP A 13 -23.94 12.42 -0.84
C ASP A 13 -24.92 11.39 -1.43
N THR A 14 -25.06 11.35 -2.76
CA THR A 14 -26.09 10.51 -3.38
C THR A 14 -25.87 9.02 -3.18
N VAL A 15 -27.00 8.34 -3.04
CA VAL A 15 -27.16 6.93 -2.67
C VAL A 15 -26.59 5.97 -3.72
N ASP A 16 -26.27 6.44 -4.94
CA ASP A 16 -25.79 5.58 -6.02
C ASP A 16 -24.56 6.17 -6.76
N PRO A 17 -23.34 5.94 -6.24
CA PRO A 17 -22.11 6.33 -6.93
C PRO A 17 -21.84 5.50 -8.20
N HIS A 18 -22.55 4.38 -8.42
CA HIS A 18 -22.26 3.47 -9.52
C HIS A 18 -22.43 4.13 -10.89
N ALA A 19 -23.31 5.12 -11.02
CA ALA A 19 -23.53 5.83 -12.27
C ALA A 19 -22.35 6.72 -12.69
N ILE A 20 -21.68 7.36 -11.72
CA ILE A 20 -20.68 8.41 -12.02
C ILE A 20 -19.23 7.95 -11.83
N LEU A 21 -18.97 6.97 -10.95
CA LEU A 21 -17.62 6.48 -10.69
C LEU A 21 -16.87 6.00 -11.94
N PRO A 22 -17.47 5.18 -12.84
CA PRO A 22 -16.77 4.74 -14.04
C PRO A 22 -16.38 5.92 -14.96
N TYR A 23 -17.14 7.01 -14.93
CA TYR A 23 -16.81 8.22 -15.66
C TYR A 23 -15.66 8.98 -15.00
N LEU A 24 -15.70 9.16 -13.68
CA LEU A 24 -14.64 9.84 -12.91
C LEU A 24 -13.30 9.12 -13.06
N CYS A 25 -13.24 7.80 -12.85
CA CYS A 25 -12.01 7.03 -12.95
C CYS A 25 -11.40 7.08 -14.37
N ARG A 26 -12.23 6.95 -15.42
CA ARG A 26 -11.80 7.11 -16.83
C ARG A 26 -11.38 8.53 -17.19
N SER A 27 -11.79 9.52 -16.39
CA SER A 27 -11.44 10.93 -16.57
C SER A 27 -10.23 11.34 -15.73
N GLY A 28 -9.47 10.39 -15.18
CA GLY A 28 -8.25 10.69 -14.43
C GLY A 28 -8.45 11.04 -12.96
N TYR A 29 -9.66 10.85 -12.40
CA TYR A 29 -9.92 11.20 -10.99
C TYR A 29 -9.57 10.05 -10.05
N TYR A 30 -8.94 10.43 -8.93
CA TYR A 30 -8.85 9.59 -7.74
C TYR A 30 -10.16 9.72 -6.98
N CYS A 31 -10.73 8.59 -6.52
CA CYS A 31 -12.02 8.59 -5.81
C CYS A 31 -11.86 7.94 -4.43
N LEU A 32 -12.43 8.56 -3.40
CA LEU A 32 -12.63 7.99 -2.07
C LEU A 32 -14.13 7.92 -1.78
N ILE A 33 -14.57 6.75 -1.34
CA ILE A 33 -15.96 6.46 -1.05
C ILE A 33 -16.05 5.89 0.35
N LEU A 34 -16.85 6.50 1.20
CA LEU A 34 -17.21 5.91 2.48
C LEU A 34 -18.61 5.31 2.40
N THR A 35 -18.73 4.04 2.75
CA THR A 35 -20.02 3.37 2.87
C THR A 35 -20.38 3.13 4.32
N ASP A 36 -21.68 3.00 4.57
CA ASP A 36 -22.16 2.54 5.87
C ASP A 36 -21.86 1.06 6.10
N SER A 37 -22.11 0.58 7.32
CA SER A 37 -21.96 -0.83 7.65
C SER A 37 -23.30 -1.54 7.68
N LEU A 38 -23.50 -2.51 6.80
CA LEU A 38 -24.64 -3.41 6.84
C LEU A 38 -24.23 -4.72 7.55
N ALA A 39 -24.97 -5.09 8.59
CA ALA A 39 -24.69 -6.27 9.42
C ALA A 39 -24.70 -7.60 8.63
N GLU A 40 -25.36 -7.65 7.48
CA GLU A 40 -25.41 -8.83 6.60
C GLU A 40 -24.16 -8.98 5.71
N VAL A 41 -23.28 -7.97 5.70
CA VAL A 41 -22.16 -7.83 4.74
C VAL A 41 -20.79 -8.03 5.39
N CYS A 42 -20.74 -8.56 6.62
CA CYS A 42 -19.56 -8.60 7.50
C CYS A 42 -18.30 -9.33 6.96
N THR A 43 -18.36 -9.98 5.79
CA THR A 43 -17.20 -10.61 5.12
C THR A 43 -16.83 -10.00 3.78
N LYS A 44 -17.62 -9.06 3.23
CA LYS A 44 -17.26 -8.41 1.97
C LYS A 44 -16.07 -7.47 2.18
N TYR A 45 -15.31 -7.23 1.10
CA TYR A 45 -14.15 -6.35 1.10
C TYR A 45 -13.07 -6.77 2.10
N GLY A 46 -12.99 -8.07 2.39
CA GLY A 46 -11.94 -8.69 3.21
C GLY A 46 -11.98 -8.27 4.68
N ARG A 47 -13.15 -7.88 5.19
CA ARG A 47 -13.36 -7.62 6.60
C ARG A 47 -13.18 -8.90 7.41
N LEU A 48 -12.44 -8.79 8.51
CA LEU A 48 -12.19 -9.83 9.49
C LEU A 48 -13.01 -9.57 10.75
N HIS A 49 -13.24 -10.62 11.55
CA HIS A 49 -14.13 -10.56 12.72
C HIS A 49 -13.69 -9.57 13.83
N TYR A 50 -12.42 -9.18 13.84
CA TYR A 50 -11.85 -8.20 14.78
C TYR A 50 -11.64 -6.82 14.14
N ASP A 51 -12.01 -6.62 12.87
CA ASP A 51 -12.01 -5.29 12.27
C ASP A 51 -13.19 -4.46 12.79
N TYR A 52 -13.07 -3.14 12.67
CA TYR A 52 -14.19 -2.26 12.96
C TYR A 52 -15.33 -2.41 11.95
N CYS A 53 -16.52 -1.99 12.34
CA CYS A 53 -17.72 -2.19 11.56
C CYS A 53 -18.62 -0.95 11.53
N ASP A 54 -18.09 0.27 11.68
CA ASP A 54 -18.90 1.49 11.61
C ASP A 54 -18.92 2.10 10.19
N GLY A 55 -18.05 1.64 9.29
CA GLY A 55 -18.02 2.03 7.88
C GLY A 55 -16.91 1.33 7.11
N THR A 56 -16.92 1.46 5.79
CA THR A 56 -15.83 0.96 4.92
C THR A 56 -15.45 2.02 3.90
N LEU A 57 -14.18 2.39 3.89
CA LEU A 57 -13.61 3.38 2.99
C LEU A 57 -12.86 2.66 1.87
N ILE A 58 -13.20 3.01 0.63
CA ILE A 58 -12.62 2.43 -0.57
C ILE A 58 -11.99 3.55 -1.40
N GLY A 59 -10.74 3.34 -1.82
CA GLY A 59 -10.04 4.19 -2.76
C GLY A 59 -10.04 3.57 -4.15
N TYR A 60 -10.23 4.40 -5.17
CA TYR A 60 -10.03 4.04 -6.57
C TYR A 60 -9.01 4.96 -7.21
N HIS A 61 -7.93 4.35 -7.73
CA HIS A 61 -7.00 5.02 -8.62
C HIS A 61 -7.67 5.29 -9.98
N PRO A 62 -7.24 6.36 -10.72
CA PRO A 62 -7.57 6.53 -12.13
C PRO A 62 -7.46 5.24 -12.95
N ASP A 63 -8.31 5.08 -13.96
CA ASP A 63 -8.35 3.91 -14.85
C ASP A 63 -8.66 2.55 -14.19
N THR A 64 -8.99 2.53 -12.90
CA THR A 64 -9.48 1.31 -12.23
C THR A 64 -10.90 1.00 -12.66
N VAL A 65 -11.19 -0.27 -12.98
CA VAL A 65 -12.56 -0.72 -13.20
C VAL A 65 -13.26 -0.80 -11.84
N CYS A 66 -14.23 0.10 -11.61
CA CYS A 66 -15.07 0.06 -10.42
C CYS A 66 -15.90 -1.22 -10.43
N THR A 67 -15.68 -2.09 -9.46
CA THR A 67 -16.28 -3.43 -9.42
C THR A 67 -17.62 -3.40 -8.70
N GLU A 68 -17.66 -3.04 -7.41
CA GLU A 68 -18.88 -3.00 -6.59
C GLU A 68 -18.74 -1.98 -5.44
N ILE A 69 -19.85 -1.60 -4.81
CA ILE A 69 -19.90 -0.78 -3.59
C ILE A 69 -20.63 -1.60 -2.51
N PRO A 70 -20.04 -1.82 -1.31
CA PRO A 70 -20.53 -2.81 -0.36
C PRO A 70 -21.90 -2.53 0.25
N ALA A 71 -22.26 -1.26 0.34
CA ALA A 71 -23.42 -0.77 1.08
C ALA A 71 -23.79 0.64 0.58
N SER A 72 -24.84 1.22 1.16
CA SER A 72 -25.21 2.62 0.90
C SER A 72 -24.02 3.55 1.10
N CYS A 73 -23.74 4.35 0.09
CA CYS A 73 -22.74 5.39 0.14
C CYS A 73 -23.16 6.47 1.14
N LEU A 74 -22.25 6.86 2.03
CA LEU A 74 -22.43 8.00 2.91
C LEU A 74 -21.94 9.28 2.24
N TRP A 75 -20.77 9.21 1.62
CA TRP A 75 -20.25 10.28 0.78
C TRP A 75 -19.20 9.74 -0.19
N THR A 76 -19.05 10.44 -1.31
CA THR A 76 -17.98 10.26 -2.28
C THR A 76 -17.25 11.57 -2.47
N VAL A 77 -15.92 11.53 -2.49
CA VAL A 77 -15.08 12.63 -2.94
C VAL A 77 -14.17 12.13 -4.05
N ALA A 78 -14.09 12.86 -5.14
CA ALA A 78 -13.18 12.57 -6.22
C ALA A 78 -12.44 13.83 -6.65
N PHE A 79 -11.14 13.71 -6.87
CA PHE A 79 -10.30 14.83 -7.26
C PHE A 79 -9.34 14.43 -8.38
N HIS A 80 -9.13 15.35 -9.31
CA HIS A 80 -8.16 15.19 -10.38
C HIS A 80 -6.78 15.63 -9.87
N PRO A 81 -5.67 14.93 -10.21
CA PRO A 81 -4.32 15.33 -9.77
C PRO A 81 -3.94 16.75 -10.20
N ASP A 82 -4.56 17.27 -11.27
CA ASP A 82 -4.42 18.66 -11.72
C ASP A 82 -4.78 19.70 -10.67
N LEU A 83 -5.63 19.35 -9.70
CA LEU A 83 -5.94 20.22 -8.57
C LEU A 83 -4.68 20.62 -7.80
N PHE A 84 -3.65 19.76 -7.79
CA PHE A 84 -2.39 19.98 -7.10
C PHE A 84 -1.27 20.54 -7.99
N LYS A 85 -1.50 20.68 -9.31
CA LYS A 85 -0.45 21.18 -10.23
C LYS A 85 0.04 22.55 -9.79
N ARG A 86 1.38 22.76 -9.86
CA ARG A 86 2.09 24.01 -9.49
C ARG A 86 2.11 24.33 -7.99
N ARG A 87 1.88 23.33 -7.13
CA ARG A 87 2.06 23.44 -5.68
C ARG A 87 3.09 22.41 -5.21
N ILE A 88 3.90 22.80 -4.24
CA ILE A 88 4.78 21.86 -3.54
C ILE A 88 3.91 21.19 -2.49
N LEU A 89 3.64 19.91 -2.68
CA LEU A 89 3.05 19.07 -1.64
C LEU A 89 4.16 18.46 -0.80
N GLU A 90 3.88 18.24 0.48
CA GLU A 90 4.78 17.48 1.37
C GLU A 90 4.90 16.02 0.91
N LYS A 91 3.83 15.49 0.32
CA LYS A 91 3.70 14.11 -0.15
C LYS A 91 3.06 14.08 -1.54
N LYS A 92 3.62 13.32 -2.49
CA LYS A 92 3.03 13.16 -3.82
C LYS A 92 1.79 12.27 -3.75
N ILE A 93 0.89 12.42 -4.72
CA ILE A 93 -0.37 11.65 -4.72
C ILE A 93 -0.11 10.14 -4.82
N GLU A 94 0.94 9.73 -5.53
CA GLU A 94 1.32 8.34 -5.74
C GLU A 94 1.84 7.66 -4.45
N GLU A 95 2.21 8.45 -3.44
CA GLU A 95 2.62 7.93 -2.13
C GLU A 95 1.41 7.60 -1.23
N TYR A 96 0.17 7.92 -1.67
CA TYR A 96 -1.05 7.41 -1.05
C TYR A 96 -1.43 6.07 -1.71
N THR A 97 -0.65 5.05 -1.36
CA THR A 97 -0.69 3.68 -1.88
C THR A 97 -2.07 3.02 -1.80
N PHE A 98 -2.92 3.42 -0.86
CA PHE A 98 -4.27 2.87 -0.67
C PHE A 98 -5.21 3.03 -1.86
N PHE A 99 -4.92 3.92 -2.81
CA PHE A 99 -5.68 4.00 -4.07
C PHE A 99 -5.44 2.80 -4.99
N SER A 100 -4.32 2.10 -4.79
CA SER A 100 -3.90 0.92 -5.56
C SER A 100 -4.18 -0.40 -4.82
N TYR A 101 -4.93 -0.34 -3.71
CA TYR A 101 -5.33 -1.52 -2.96
C TYR A 101 -6.47 -2.26 -3.66
N ALA A 102 -6.51 -3.57 -3.50
CA ALA A 102 -7.63 -4.37 -3.97
C ALA A 102 -8.87 -4.09 -3.10
N PRO A 103 -10.10 -4.30 -3.63
CA PRO A 103 -11.32 -4.13 -2.84
C PRO A 103 -11.32 -4.92 -1.52
N LYS A 104 -10.71 -6.11 -1.50
CA LYS A 104 -10.59 -6.93 -0.28
C LYS A 104 -9.60 -6.42 0.78
N GLU A 105 -8.93 -5.32 0.48
CA GLU A 105 -7.97 -4.66 1.36
C GLU A 105 -8.54 -3.31 1.84
N ALA A 106 -9.86 -3.11 1.73
CA ALA A 106 -10.49 -1.85 2.10
C ALA A 106 -10.28 -1.50 3.59
N LEU A 107 -10.37 -0.21 3.89
CA LEU A 107 -10.24 0.29 5.25
C LEU A 107 -11.58 0.16 5.98
N HIS A 108 -11.56 -0.54 7.11
CA HIS A 108 -12.69 -0.67 8.02
C HIS A 108 -12.48 0.21 9.24
N ILE A 109 -13.40 1.14 9.45
CA ILE A 109 -13.23 2.24 10.39
C ILE A 109 -14.13 2.12 11.60
N SER A 110 -13.65 2.63 12.74
CA SER A 110 -14.44 2.83 13.95
C SER A 110 -15.37 4.04 13.82
N LEU A 111 -16.35 4.14 14.72
CA LEU A 111 -17.25 5.28 14.79
C LEU A 111 -16.50 6.61 14.91
N LYS A 112 -15.43 6.64 15.72
CA LYS A 112 -14.61 7.85 15.90
C LYS A 112 -13.91 8.26 14.59
N GLU A 113 -13.33 7.30 13.88
CA GLU A 113 -12.66 7.53 12.60
C GLU A 113 -13.65 7.98 11.52
N LYS A 114 -14.84 7.39 11.49
CA LYS A 114 -15.96 7.82 10.64
C LYS A 114 -16.28 9.30 10.83
N HIS A 115 -16.43 9.75 12.07
CA HIS A 115 -16.67 11.17 12.36
C HIS A 115 -15.52 12.07 11.89
N ILE A 116 -14.26 11.64 12.05
CA ILE A 116 -13.10 12.41 11.60
C ILE A 116 -13.09 12.57 10.07
N LEU A 117 -13.30 11.47 9.32
CA LEU A 117 -13.31 11.53 7.86
C LEU A 117 -14.49 12.34 7.35
N THR A 118 -15.69 12.14 7.90
CA THR A 118 -16.88 12.93 7.53
C THR A 118 -16.68 14.42 7.81
N SER A 119 -16.08 14.79 8.95
CA SER A 119 -15.73 16.19 9.22
C SER A 119 -14.73 16.75 8.20
N CYS A 120 -13.82 15.95 7.65
CA CYS A 120 -12.97 16.42 6.55
C CYS A 120 -13.79 16.75 5.30
N ILE A 121 -14.77 15.91 4.96
CA ILE A 121 -15.65 16.18 3.82
C ILE A 121 -16.50 17.43 4.05
N ASP A 122 -17.04 17.60 5.26
CA ASP A 122 -17.84 18.78 5.61
C ASP A 122 -17.03 20.08 5.53
N ASP A 123 -15.74 20.05 5.88
CA ASP A 123 -14.84 21.19 5.66
C ASP A 123 -14.67 21.51 4.18
N ILE A 124 -14.45 20.50 3.33
CA ILE A 124 -14.32 20.69 1.88
C ILE A 124 -15.62 21.27 1.31
N ARG A 125 -16.78 20.76 1.75
CA ARG A 125 -18.09 21.30 1.37
C ARG A 125 -18.23 22.76 1.78
N ARG A 126 -17.92 23.10 3.03
CA ARG A 126 -18.01 24.49 3.50
C ARG A 126 -17.16 25.44 2.67
N GLU A 127 -15.95 25.01 2.32
CA GLU A 127 -15.05 25.77 1.45
C GLU A 127 -15.64 25.96 0.04
N LEU A 128 -16.21 24.91 -0.56
CA LEU A 128 -16.89 25.00 -1.86
C LEU A 128 -18.07 25.97 -1.86
N HIS A 129 -18.79 26.10 -0.74
CA HIS A 129 -19.94 27.01 -0.61
C HIS A 129 -19.54 28.45 -0.21
N HIS A 130 -18.29 28.70 0.20
CA HIS A 130 -17.86 30.00 0.69
C HIS A 130 -17.77 31.06 -0.44
N GLY A 131 -17.52 30.62 -1.68
CA GLY A 131 -17.33 31.47 -2.86
C GLY A 131 -15.87 31.48 -3.32
N ALA A 132 -15.66 31.47 -4.65
CA ALA A 132 -14.33 31.33 -5.22
C ALA A 132 -13.50 32.63 -5.07
N ASP A 133 -12.38 32.52 -4.38
CA ASP A 133 -11.34 33.55 -4.30
C ASP A 133 -9.94 32.97 -4.65
N SER A 134 -8.89 33.77 -4.48
CA SER A 134 -7.51 33.35 -4.78
C SER A 134 -6.96 32.28 -3.83
N TYR A 135 -7.63 32.02 -2.70
CA TYR A 135 -7.22 31.08 -1.66
C TYR A 135 -8.00 29.77 -1.69
N THR A 136 -9.21 29.75 -2.27
CA THR A 136 -10.09 28.57 -2.29
C THR A 136 -9.36 27.28 -2.69
N GLN A 137 -8.61 27.31 -3.80
CA GLN A 137 -7.86 26.13 -4.26
C GLN A 137 -6.84 25.64 -3.21
N ILE A 138 -6.14 26.56 -2.53
CA ILE A 138 -5.12 26.22 -1.54
C ILE A 138 -5.77 25.59 -0.30
N ILE A 139 -6.92 26.12 0.13
CA ILE A 139 -7.65 25.61 1.28
C ILE A 139 -8.26 24.23 0.97
N LEU A 140 -8.85 24.05 -0.22
CA LEU A 140 -9.35 22.76 -0.70
C LEU A 140 -8.25 21.70 -0.72
N ILE A 141 -7.07 22.02 -1.26
CA ILE A 141 -5.90 21.12 -1.25
C ILE A 141 -5.56 20.70 0.17
N ARG A 142 -5.51 21.63 1.14
CA ARG A 142 -5.20 21.32 2.54
C ARG A 142 -6.22 20.40 3.18
N HIS A 143 -7.52 20.63 2.92
CA HIS A 143 -8.57 19.75 3.43
C HIS A 143 -8.50 18.35 2.82
N ILE A 144 -8.22 18.23 1.51
CA ILE A 144 -8.02 16.93 0.85
C ILE A 144 -6.78 16.23 1.40
N THR A 145 -5.64 16.92 1.52
CA THR A 145 -4.41 16.34 2.12
C THR A 145 -4.69 15.81 3.52
N ARG A 146 -5.40 16.58 4.36
CA ARG A 146 -5.81 16.13 5.70
C ARG A 146 -6.64 14.85 5.66
N LEU A 147 -7.59 14.73 4.73
CA LEU A 147 -8.38 13.51 4.52
C LEU A 147 -7.49 12.31 4.16
N LEU A 148 -6.55 12.50 3.23
CA LEU A 148 -5.63 11.45 2.77
C LEU A 148 -4.67 11.00 3.88
N ASP A 149 -4.19 11.93 4.70
CA ASP A 149 -3.30 11.64 5.83
C ASP A 149 -4.03 10.86 6.93
N TYR A 150 -5.26 11.25 7.28
CA TYR A 150 -6.09 10.45 8.19
C TYR A 150 -6.39 9.06 7.63
N THR A 151 -6.67 8.95 6.33
CA THR A 151 -6.88 7.67 5.67
C THR A 151 -5.64 6.78 5.79
N THR A 152 -4.45 7.33 5.52
CA THR A 152 -3.16 6.63 5.69
C THR A 152 -2.99 6.13 7.12
N ARG A 153 -3.18 7.02 8.12
CA ARG A 153 -3.08 6.69 9.54
C ARG A 153 -4.03 5.57 9.96
N PHE A 154 -5.24 5.55 9.41
CA PHE A 154 -6.22 4.52 9.75
C PHE A 154 -5.90 3.17 9.08
N TYR A 155 -5.26 3.16 7.90
CA TYR A 155 -4.66 1.95 7.34
C TYR A 155 -3.53 1.42 8.21
N GLU A 156 -2.62 2.27 8.69
CA GLU A 156 -1.56 1.87 9.64
C GLU A 156 -2.16 1.22 10.89
N ARG A 157 -3.20 1.82 11.46
CA ARG A 157 -3.95 1.20 12.57
C ARG A 157 -4.54 -0.15 12.17
N GLN A 158 -5.15 -0.27 10.98
CA GLN A 158 -5.71 -1.55 10.54
C GLN A 158 -4.64 -2.64 10.43
N PHE A 159 -3.41 -2.31 9.99
CA PHE A 159 -2.30 -3.27 10.03
C PHE A 159 -1.98 -3.74 11.46
N ILE A 160 -2.04 -2.84 12.45
CA ILE A 160 -1.85 -3.20 13.86
C ILE A 160 -2.98 -4.11 14.36
N VAL A 161 -4.24 -3.79 14.06
CA VAL A 161 -5.39 -4.62 14.46
C VAL A 161 -5.34 -6.01 13.81
N ARG A 162 -4.81 -6.11 12.59
CA ARG A 162 -4.65 -7.36 11.83
C ARG A 162 -3.36 -8.13 12.14
N GLU A 163 -2.63 -7.81 13.21
CA GLU A 163 -1.31 -8.38 13.55
C GLU A 163 -1.25 -9.91 13.35
N LEU A 164 -2.17 -10.67 13.95
CA LEU A 164 -2.17 -12.13 13.84
C LEU A 164 -2.32 -12.64 12.38
N ASN A 165 -3.16 -12.00 11.57
CA ASN A 165 -3.31 -12.36 10.15
C ASN A 165 -2.08 -11.94 9.34
N ASN A 166 -1.51 -10.79 9.67
CA ASN A 166 -0.31 -10.27 9.02
C ASN A 166 0.90 -11.19 9.31
N GLU A 167 1.06 -11.69 10.54
CA GLU A 167 2.09 -12.69 10.86
C GLU A 167 1.97 -13.95 9.99
N LEU A 168 0.74 -14.43 9.74
CA LEU A 168 0.53 -15.59 8.87
C LEU A 168 0.94 -15.30 7.42
N LEU A 169 0.59 -14.12 6.91
CA LEU A 169 1.02 -13.66 5.58
C LEU A 169 2.55 -13.55 5.48
N ILE A 170 3.21 -13.02 6.52
CA ILE A 170 4.67 -12.93 6.58
C ILE A 170 5.32 -14.32 6.61
N ARG A 171 4.80 -15.27 7.38
CA ARG A 171 5.32 -16.66 7.37
C ARG A 171 5.17 -17.32 6.00
N GLN A 172 4.04 -17.09 5.31
CA GLN A 172 3.84 -17.58 3.95
C GLN A 172 4.82 -16.92 2.96
N TYR A 173 5.02 -15.61 3.07
CA TYR A 173 6.01 -14.86 2.31
C TYR A 173 7.42 -15.40 2.50
N GLU A 174 7.87 -15.58 3.75
CA GLU A 174 9.19 -16.13 4.06
C GLU A 174 9.38 -17.54 3.48
N LYS A 175 8.34 -18.37 3.51
CA LYS A 175 8.36 -19.69 2.87
C LYS A 175 8.55 -19.58 1.36
N ILE A 176 7.84 -18.66 0.70
CA ILE A 176 8.00 -18.38 -0.73
C ILE A 176 9.45 -17.96 -1.02
N VAL A 177 10.00 -17.03 -0.24
CA VAL A 177 11.38 -16.55 -0.41
C VAL A 177 12.39 -17.68 -0.23
N LYS A 178 12.32 -18.43 0.88
CA LYS A 178 13.24 -19.55 1.16
C LYS A 178 13.20 -20.60 0.06
N GLN A 179 11.99 -20.98 -0.39
CA GLN A 179 11.84 -21.93 -1.48
C GLN A 179 12.42 -21.39 -2.79
N TYR A 180 12.15 -20.13 -3.12
CA TYR A 180 12.64 -19.53 -4.37
C TYR A 180 14.17 -19.45 -4.41
N ILE A 181 14.81 -19.14 -3.27
CA ILE A 181 16.27 -19.14 -3.15
C ILE A 181 16.81 -20.57 -3.18
N GLY A 182 16.21 -21.50 -2.42
CA GLY A 182 16.65 -22.89 -2.34
C GLY A 182 16.56 -23.65 -3.67
N ASP A 183 15.57 -23.31 -4.51
CA ASP A 183 15.41 -23.85 -5.86
C ASP A 183 16.44 -23.25 -6.86
N GLY A 184 17.30 -22.33 -6.45
CA GLY A 184 18.29 -21.67 -7.31
C GLY A 184 17.70 -20.72 -8.36
N LYS A 185 16.41 -20.37 -8.24
CA LYS A 185 15.68 -19.58 -9.25
C LYS A 185 16.17 -18.15 -9.36
N LEU A 186 16.74 -17.59 -8.29
CA LEU A 186 17.29 -16.22 -8.28
C LEU A 186 18.41 -16.00 -9.30
N ALA A 187 19.15 -17.04 -9.69
CA ALA A 187 20.19 -16.93 -10.72
C ALA A 187 19.61 -16.70 -12.13
N GLN A 188 18.34 -17.07 -12.33
CA GLN A 188 17.66 -17.00 -13.63
C GLN A 188 16.69 -15.81 -13.69
N GLU A 189 15.91 -15.60 -12.62
CA GLU A 189 14.86 -14.59 -12.57
C GLU A 189 14.74 -13.98 -11.17
N ALA A 190 14.66 -12.64 -11.11
CA ALA A 190 14.47 -11.93 -9.86
C ALA A 190 13.09 -12.23 -9.25
N LEU A 191 13.07 -12.53 -7.95
CA LEU A 191 11.82 -12.61 -7.20
C LEU A 191 11.25 -11.20 -7.04
N THR A 192 10.12 -10.92 -7.68
CA THR A 192 9.51 -9.57 -7.68
C THR A 192 8.43 -9.42 -6.61
N SER A 193 8.19 -8.19 -6.17
CA SER A 193 7.06 -7.86 -5.28
C SER A 193 5.72 -8.27 -5.87
N ALA A 194 5.50 -8.03 -7.16
CA ALA A 194 4.28 -8.42 -7.87
C ALA A 194 4.06 -9.94 -7.83
N TYR A 195 5.11 -10.74 -8.04
CA TYR A 195 5.02 -12.20 -7.95
C TYR A 195 4.61 -12.66 -6.54
N CYS A 196 5.28 -12.15 -5.50
CA CYS A 196 4.96 -12.50 -4.12
C CYS A 196 3.56 -12.05 -3.71
N ALA A 197 3.17 -10.82 -4.06
CA ALA A 197 1.84 -10.29 -3.81
C ALA A 197 0.77 -11.18 -4.47
N GLY A 198 0.96 -11.57 -5.73
CA GLY A 198 0.07 -12.49 -6.43
C GLY A 198 -0.06 -13.86 -5.75
N LYS A 199 1.05 -14.43 -5.25
CA LYS A 199 1.05 -15.70 -4.50
C LYS A 199 0.32 -15.63 -3.15
N LEU A 200 0.33 -14.47 -2.51
CA LEU A 200 -0.40 -14.20 -1.26
C LEU A 200 -1.81 -13.68 -1.51
N HIS A 201 -2.20 -13.54 -2.78
CA HIS A 201 -3.44 -12.90 -3.19
C HIS A 201 -3.57 -11.50 -2.57
N LEU A 202 -2.56 -10.65 -2.71
CA LEU A 202 -2.59 -9.25 -2.31
C LEU A 202 -2.38 -8.36 -3.55
N SER A 203 -2.83 -7.11 -3.48
CA SER A 203 -2.32 -6.08 -4.37
C SER A 203 -0.83 -5.85 -4.09
N GLU A 204 -0.08 -5.46 -5.11
CA GLU A 204 1.35 -5.19 -4.93
C GLU A 204 1.60 -4.02 -3.96
N ALA A 205 0.72 -3.01 -3.98
CA ALA A 205 0.79 -1.87 -3.07
C ALA A 205 0.57 -2.30 -1.61
N TYR A 206 -0.49 -3.06 -1.34
CA TYR A 206 -0.76 -3.54 0.01
C TYR A 206 0.34 -4.48 0.52
N PHE A 207 0.88 -5.34 -0.34
CA PHE A 207 2.02 -6.19 0.00
C PHE A 207 3.27 -5.40 0.39
N LYS A 208 3.60 -4.32 -0.35
CA LYS A 208 4.75 -3.47 -0.01
C LYS A 208 4.58 -2.82 1.35
N ASP A 209 3.41 -2.23 1.58
CA ASP A 209 3.10 -1.55 2.83
C ASP A 209 3.06 -2.55 4.00
N LEU A 210 2.50 -3.75 3.79
CA LEU A 210 2.53 -4.84 4.77
C LEU A 210 3.97 -5.19 5.17
N LEU A 211 4.90 -5.33 4.22
CA LEU A 211 6.30 -5.63 4.53
C LEU A 211 6.99 -4.51 5.29
N GLU A 212 6.75 -3.25 4.93
CA GLU A 212 7.31 -2.11 5.65
C GLU A 212 6.77 -2.05 7.08
N GLN A 213 5.47 -2.28 7.28
CA GLN A 213 4.85 -2.27 8.60
C GLN A 213 5.28 -3.45 9.48
N GLN A 214 5.48 -4.64 8.91
CA GLN A 214 5.77 -5.86 9.69
C GLN A 214 7.27 -6.16 9.82
N LEU A 215 8.08 -5.83 8.81
CA LEU A 215 9.52 -6.13 8.78
C LEU A 215 10.40 -4.88 8.88
N GLY A 216 9.83 -3.67 8.73
CA GLY A 216 10.58 -2.41 8.77
C GLY A 216 11.43 -2.14 7.53
N HIS A 217 11.29 -2.93 6.46
CA HIS A 217 12.07 -2.79 5.24
C HIS A 217 11.32 -3.31 4.00
N THR A 218 11.76 -2.87 2.82
CA THR A 218 11.16 -3.28 1.54
C THR A 218 11.42 -4.74 1.19
N HIS A 219 10.64 -5.28 0.24
CA HIS A 219 10.86 -6.60 -0.35
C HIS A 219 12.30 -6.81 -0.83
N ASN A 220 12.83 -5.88 -1.62
CA ASN A 220 14.19 -5.99 -2.17
C ASN A 220 15.25 -6.02 -1.07
N CYS A 221 15.08 -5.22 -0.02
CA CYS A 221 15.95 -5.25 1.16
C CYS A 221 15.88 -6.62 1.85
N HIS A 222 14.67 -7.15 2.06
CA HIS A 222 14.49 -8.47 2.65
C HIS A 222 15.19 -9.58 1.86
N ILE A 223 15.03 -9.60 0.53
CA ILE A 223 15.68 -10.60 -0.33
C ILE A 223 17.20 -10.51 -0.21
N GLN A 224 17.78 -9.30 -0.16
CA GLN A 224 19.21 -9.12 0.04
C GLN A 224 19.67 -9.67 1.40
N LEU A 225 18.93 -9.38 2.47
CA LEU A 225 19.23 -9.90 3.81
C LEU A 225 19.18 -11.43 3.84
N GLN A 226 18.13 -12.05 3.29
CA GLN A 226 17.99 -13.51 3.24
C GLN A 226 19.11 -14.18 2.45
N ARG A 227 19.51 -13.62 1.31
CA ARG A 227 20.65 -14.14 0.53
C ARG A 227 21.96 -14.05 1.31
N ILE A 228 22.15 -12.99 2.10
CA ILE A 228 23.34 -12.82 2.93
C ILE A 228 23.34 -13.81 4.11
N GLU A 229 22.20 -14.06 4.75
CA GLU A 229 22.12 -15.09 5.80
C GLU A 229 22.44 -16.49 5.25
N ILE A 230 21.89 -16.87 4.10
CA ILE A 230 22.22 -18.15 3.44
C ILE A 230 23.71 -18.18 3.04
N ALA A 231 24.26 -17.06 2.58
CA ALA A 231 25.69 -16.97 2.27
C ALA A 231 26.56 -17.18 3.51
N LYS A 232 26.18 -16.64 4.68
CA LYS A 232 26.91 -16.88 5.93
C LYS A 232 26.91 -18.35 6.30
N GLU A 233 25.75 -19.01 6.23
CA GLU A 233 25.63 -20.45 6.48
C GLU A 233 26.54 -21.26 5.55
N ARG A 234 26.50 -20.99 4.24
CA ARG A 234 27.35 -21.67 3.26
C ARG A 234 28.84 -21.38 3.46
N LEU A 235 29.22 -20.16 3.85
CA LEU A 235 30.61 -19.82 4.10
C LEU A 235 31.19 -20.59 5.28
N HIS A 236 30.37 -20.93 6.29
CA HIS A 236 30.78 -21.60 7.52
C HIS A 236 30.66 -23.13 7.43
N PHE A 237 29.63 -23.65 6.74
CA PHE A 237 29.30 -25.09 6.72
C PHE A 237 29.61 -25.80 5.40
N SER A 238 30.19 -25.12 4.39
CA SER A 238 30.53 -25.74 3.10
C SER A 238 31.91 -25.31 2.58
N ASP A 239 32.50 -26.19 1.76
CA ASP A 239 33.73 -25.92 1.02
C ASP A 239 33.48 -25.21 -0.33
N GLU A 240 32.27 -24.68 -0.56
CA GLU A 240 31.92 -24.00 -1.81
C GLU A 240 32.84 -22.79 -2.05
N SER A 241 33.27 -22.62 -3.31
CA SER A 241 34.05 -21.44 -3.67
C SER A 241 33.19 -20.17 -3.54
N LEU A 242 33.81 -19.04 -3.21
CA LEU A 242 33.11 -17.75 -3.12
C LEU A 242 32.37 -17.41 -4.43
N SER A 243 33.00 -17.72 -5.57
CA SER A 243 32.38 -17.52 -6.89
C SER A 243 31.14 -18.37 -7.11
N GLN A 244 31.12 -19.61 -6.60
CA GLN A 244 29.97 -20.50 -6.68
C GLN A 244 28.81 -20.00 -5.82
N ILE A 245 29.07 -19.63 -4.56
CA ILE A 245 28.06 -19.05 -3.65
C ILE A 245 27.43 -17.80 -4.27
N VAL A 246 28.25 -16.92 -4.85
CA VAL A 246 27.78 -15.69 -5.50
C VAL A 246 26.87 -15.99 -6.69
N HIS A 247 27.28 -16.92 -7.55
CA HIS A 247 26.51 -17.31 -8.73
C HIS A 247 25.18 -17.97 -8.36
N GLU A 248 25.18 -18.95 -7.45
CA GLU A 248 23.98 -19.68 -7.05
C GLU A 248 22.98 -18.79 -6.29
N LEU A 249 23.46 -17.85 -5.49
CA LEU A 249 22.61 -16.85 -4.83
C LEU A 249 22.21 -15.71 -5.77
N GLY A 250 22.56 -15.75 -7.06
CA GLY A 250 22.15 -14.80 -8.09
C GLY A 250 22.73 -13.39 -7.90
N PHE A 251 23.91 -13.24 -7.29
CA PHE A 251 24.56 -11.93 -7.13
C PHE A 251 25.19 -11.52 -8.46
N PRO A 252 25.10 -10.22 -8.84
CA PRO A 252 25.57 -9.77 -10.15
C PRO A 252 27.09 -9.91 -10.31
N SER A 253 27.84 -9.84 -9.22
CA SER A 253 29.28 -10.08 -9.21
C SER A 253 29.81 -10.40 -7.82
N VAL A 254 31.00 -10.99 -7.75
CA VAL A 254 31.72 -11.24 -6.49
C VAL A 254 32.06 -9.91 -5.81
N GLN A 255 32.44 -8.88 -6.57
CA GLN A 255 32.75 -7.56 -6.00
C GLN A 255 31.52 -6.94 -5.33
N TYR A 256 30.36 -7.01 -5.97
CA TYR A 256 29.10 -6.51 -5.40
C TYR A 256 28.73 -7.29 -4.13
N PHE A 257 28.85 -8.62 -4.17
CA PHE A 257 28.62 -9.45 -3.00
C PHE A 257 29.54 -9.08 -1.83
N CYS A 258 30.85 -8.98 -2.05
CA CYS A 258 31.81 -8.61 -0.99
C CYS A 258 31.49 -7.23 -0.38
N PHE A 259 31.15 -6.25 -1.21
CA PHE A 259 30.74 -4.92 -0.76
C PHE A 259 29.47 -4.99 0.11
N LEU A 260 28.42 -5.67 -0.37
CA LEU A 260 27.16 -5.79 0.34
C LEU A 260 27.32 -6.60 1.63
N PHE A 261 28.04 -7.72 1.59
CA PHE A 261 28.31 -8.56 2.74
C PHE A 261 29.02 -7.76 3.82
N LYS A 262 30.14 -7.09 3.50
CA LYS A 262 30.85 -6.23 4.46
C LYS A 262 29.97 -5.10 5.00
N LYS A 263 29.13 -4.49 4.17
CA LYS A 263 28.21 -3.44 4.59
C LYS A 263 27.21 -3.94 5.65
N ILE A 264 26.74 -5.18 5.52
CA ILE A 264 25.72 -5.76 6.41
C ILE A 264 26.34 -6.43 7.63
N THR A 265 27.48 -7.12 7.48
CA THR A 265 28.10 -7.93 8.54
C THR A 265 29.25 -7.24 9.25
N GLY A 266 29.80 -6.16 8.66
CA GLY A 266 30.99 -5.45 9.15
C GLY A 266 32.33 -6.07 8.72
N VAL A 267 32.32 -7.29 8.16
CA VAL A 267 33.55 -8.06 7.82
C VAL A 267 33.49 -8.62 6.40
N ASN A 268 34.64 -8.92 5.79
CA ASN A 268 34.63 -9.51 4.44
C ASN A 268 34.20 -10.99 4.49
N PRO A 269 33.66 -11.54 3.39
CA PRO A 269 33.27 -12.96 3.32
C PRO A 269 34.39 -13.95 3.67
N ASN A 270 35.62 -13.70 3.21
CA ASN A 270 36.76 -14.58 3.50
C ASN A 270 37.17 -14.54 4.97
N ASP A 271 37.15 -13.35 5.58
CA ASP A 271 37.42 -13.19 7.01
C ASP A 271 36.32 -13.89 7.82
N TYR A 272 35.07 -13.79 7.35
CA TYR A 272 33.92 -14.45 7.97
C TYR A 272 34.05 -15.97 8.00
N ARG A 273 34.54 -16.57 6.92
CA ARG A 273 34.81 -18.02 6.84
C ARG A 273 35.87 -18.49 7.85
N CYS A 274 36.75 -17.60 8.29
CA CYS A 274 37.79 -17.93 9.28
C CYS A 274 37.32 -17.78 10.73
N PHE A 275 36.13 -17.21 10.99
CA PHE A 275 35.54 -17.19 12.33
C PHE A 275 34.91 -18.56 12.62
N ASN A 276 35.56 -19.35 13.48
CA ASN A 276 35.00 -20.56 14.07
C ASN A 276 34.07 -20.20 15.23
#